data_AF-A0A7D4G8H2-F1
#
_entry.id   AF-A0A7D4G8H2-F1
#
_cell.length_a   1.000
_cell.length_b   1.000
_cell.length_c   1.000
_cell.angle_alpha   90.00
_cell.angle_beta   90.00
_cell.angle_gamma   90.00
#
_symmetry.space_group_name_H-M   'P 1'
#
loop_
_entity.id
_entity.type
_entity.pdbx_description
1 polymer ?
#
loop_
_entity_poly.entity_id
_entity_poly.type
_entity_poly.pdbx_seq_one_letter_code
_entity_poly.pdbx_strand_id
1 'polypeptide(L)'
;MKKSIFTMLFLLLGMTTSFAQKVSVPEPEFADQTYLLTSDTEYQKLPRESGIIKSKAGASLYLVGIGKVKTRITLSGPTSSVTVPAGKDVRLIIKAANNSTDPESFINIFPFEVKGKERRAQLAEAGTLSATKTNSLGQISFKAKKYRQSSYYIVIENLKPGEYGISLGDPDKRNEKNDMKITTFSVK
;
A
#
# COMPACT_ATOMS: atom_id res chain seq x y z
N MET A 1 -17.25 -29.30 56.81
CA MET A 1 -17.04 -28.09 55.98
C MET A 1 -15.66 -28.09 55.27
N LYS A 2 -15.30 -29.14 54.52
CA LYS A 2 -13.97 -29.23 53.88
C LYS A 2 -13.96 -29.71 52.42
N LYS A 3 -15.13 -30.01 51.83
CA LYS A 3 -15.21 -30.55 50.45
C LYS A 3 -15.63 -29.52 49.39
N SER A 4 -16.21 -28.38 49.80
CA SER A 4 -16.64 -27.32 48.86
C SER A 4 -15.56 -26.28 48.54
N ILE A 5 -14.45 -26.25 49.27
CA ILE A 5 -13.34 -25.31 49.01
C ILE A 5 -12.47 -25.79 47.85
N PHE A 6 -12.41 -27.09 47.59
CA PHE A 6 -11.57 -27.64 46.52
C PHE A 6 -12.16 -27.43 45.12
N THR A 7 -13.48 -27.24 45.01
CA THR A 7 -14.16 -27.03 43.72
C THR A 7 -14.02 -25.60 43.20
N MET A 8 -13.72 -24.62 44.04
CA MET A 8 -13.58 -23.21 43.63
C MET A 8 -12.18 -22.89 43.06
N LEU A 9 -11.18 -23.73 43.34
CA LEU A 9 -9.81 -23.51 42.86
C LEU A 9 -9.58 -24.02 41.42
N PHE A 10 -10.46 -24.87 40.91
CA PHE A 10 -10.37 -25.41 39.54
C PHE A 10 -11.04 -24.54 38.47
N LEU A 11 -11.81 -23.51 38.87
CA LEU A 11 -12.51 -22.63 37.92
C LEU A 11 -11.65 -21.44 37.43
N LEU A 12 -10.46 -21.23 38.00
CA LEU A 12 -9.59 -20.09 37.71
C LEU A 12 -8.46 -20.37 36.70
N LEU A 13 -8.33 -21.60 36.19
CA LEU A 13 -7.34 -21.95 35.15
C LEU A 13 -7.83 -21.77 33.71
N GLY A 14 -9.05 -21.26 33.51
CA GLY A 14 -9.63 -21.00 32.19
C GLY A 14 -9.24 -19.66 31.56
N MET A 15 -8.18 -19.00 32.04
CA MET A 15 -7.64 -17.82 31.34
C MET A 15 -6.98 -18.28 30.05
N THR A 16 -7.79 -18.32 29.00
CA THR A 16 -7.36 -18.47 27.62
C THR A 16 -6.28 -17.42 27.36
N THR A 17 -5.04 -17.87 27.21
CA THR A 17 -3.98 -17.06 26.63
C THR A 17 -4.36 -16.84 25.17
N SER A 18 -5.10 -15.76 24.92
CA SER A 18 -5.12 -15.16 23.59
C SER A 18 -3.68 -14.78 23.29
N PHE A 19 -2.94 -15.66 22.61
CA PHE A 19 -1.68 -15.32 22.00
C PHE A 19 -1.97 -14.14 21.08
N ALA A 20 -1.65 -12.94 21.54
CA ALA A 20 -1.50 -11.80 20.66
C ALA A 20 -0.50 -12.24 19.58
N GLN A 21 -0.99 -12.47 18.36
CA GLN A 21 -0.19 -12.98 17.24
C GLN A 21 1.00 -12.03 17.04
N LYS A 22 2.15 -12.41 17.57
CA LYS A 22 3.35 -11.59 17.56
C LYS A 22 4.10 -11.87 16.27
N VAL A 23 3.89 -11.00 15.30
CA VAL A 23 4.64 -10.99 14.05
C VAL A 23 6.15 -10.91 14.36
N SER A 24 6.93 -11.88 13.88
CA SER A 24 8.35 -12.06 14.18
C SER A 24 9.28 -11.56 13.05
N VAL A 25 8.72 -11.09 11.94
CA VAL A 25 9.44 -10.66 10.74
C VAL A 25 10.36 -9.44 11.00
N PRO A 26 11.62 -9.42 10.53
CA PRO A 26 12.51 -8.26 10.69
C PRO A 26 11.97 -6.99 10.01
N GLU A 27 12.45 -5.82 10.45
CA GLU A 27 12.19 -4.58 9.68
C GLU A 27 12.95 -4.63 8.36
N PRO A 28 12.42 -4.00 7.29
CA PRO A 28 13.19 -3.79 6.08
C PRO A 28 14.46 -2.98 6.36
N GLU A 29 15.56 -3.39 5.73
CA GLU A 29 16.89 -2.84 6.00
C GLU A 29 17.03 -1.38 5.57
N PHE A 30 16.42 -1.01 4.45
CA PHE A 30 16.50 0.33 3.89
C PHE A 30 15.17 1.05 3.96
N ALA A 31 15.26 2.38 4.10
CA ALA A 31 14.12 3.26 3.90
C ALA A 31 13.42 2.95 2.58
N ASP A 32 12.11 3.12 2.61
CA ASP A 32 11.19 2.79 1.54
C ASP A 32 11.02 1.30 1.27
N GLN A 33 11.82 0.37 1.77
CA GLN A 33 11.55 -1.05 1.47
C GLN A 33 10.25 -1.53 2.12
N THR A 34 9.53 -2.38 1.39
CA THR A 34 8.28 -2.99 1.84
C THR A 34 8.39 -4.50 1.78
N TYR A 35 8.04 -5.13 2.90
CA TYR A 35 7.87 -6.57 3.00
C TYR A 35 6.39 -6.92 2.99
N LEU A 36 6.02 -7.91 2.19
CA LEU A 36 4.73 -8.59 2.22
C LEU A 36 4.83 -9.79 3.15
N LEU A 37 3.89 -9.95 4.07
CA LEU A 37 3.87 -11.06 5.02
C LEU A 37 3.05 -12.21 4.45
N THR A 38 3.71 -13.33 4.20
CA THR A 38 3.06 -14.59 3.81
C THR A 38 2.53 -15.33 5.04
N SER A 39 3.20 -15.18 6.19
CA SER A 39 2.79 -15.68 7.50
C SER A 39 3.22 -14.70 8.60
N ASP A 40 3.10 -15.08 9.87
CA ASP A 40 3.57 -14.25 10.99
C ASP A 40 5.11 -14.30 11.16
N THR A 41 5.76 -15.24 10.48
CA THR A 41 7.21 -15.47 10.55
C THR A 41 7.93 -15.30 9.22
N GLU A 42 7.20 -15.41 8.11
CA GLU A 42 7.76 -15.35 6.76
C GLU A 42 7.32 -14.10 6.01
N TYR A 43 8.18 -13.65 5.11
CA TYR A 43 7.95 -12.48 4.31
C TYR A 43 8.60 -12.58 2.94
N GLN A 44 8.08 -11.79 2.01
CA GLN A 44 8.64 -11.57 0.69
C GLN A 44 8.85 -10.08 0.46
N LYS A 45 10.04 -9.71 -0.03
CA LYS A 45 10.33 -8.32 -0.40
C LYS A 45 9.54 -7.94 -1.66
N LEU A 46 8.79 -6.85 -1.59
CA LEU A 46 8.05 -6.36 -2.75
C LEU A 46 9.00 -5.69 -3.76
N PRO A 47 8.79 -5.91 -5.07
CA PRO A 47 9.57 -5.28 -6.12
C PRO A 47 9.31 -3.77 -6.14
N ARG A 48 10.32 -3.02 -6.56
CA ARG A 48 10.25 -1.57 -6.78
C ARG A 48 10.55 -1.27 -8.23
N GLU A 49 9.57 -0.72 -8.91
CA GLU A 49 9.59 -0.44 -10.35
C GLU A 49 9.71 1.07 -10.60
N SER A 50 10.35 1.46 -11.71
CA SER A 50 10.36 2.86 -12.18
C SER A 50 9.07 3.14 -12.93
N GLY A 51 8.24 4.01 -12.37
CA GLY A 51 7.05 4.53 -13.05
C GLY A 51 7.40 5.81 -13.81
N ILE A 52 7.01 5.87 -15.09
CA ILE A 52 7.19 7.06 -15.93
C ILE A 52 5.95 7.93 -15.83
N ILE A 53 6.13 9.22 -15.50
CA ILE A 53 5.04 10.19 -15.49
C ILE A 53 4.82 10.72 -16.91
N LYS A 54 3.62 10.56 -17.45
CA LYS A 54 3.23 11.02 -18.79
C LYS A 54 1.95 11.84 -18.73
N SER A 55 2.00 13.05 -19.29
CA SER A 55 0.83 13.90 -19.51
C SER A 55 0.31 13.73 -20.93
N LYS A 56 -0.99 13.48 -21.10
CA LYS A 56 -1.63 13.37 -22.41
C LYS A 56 -2.88 14.24 -22.48
N ALA A 57 -2.93 15.12 -23.47
CA ALA A 57 -4.11 15.88 -23.82
C ALA A 57 -5.15 15.00 -24.53
N GLY A 58 -6.42 15.18 -24.18
CA GLY A 58 -7.54 14.58 -24.88
C GLY A 58 -7.71 15.17 -26.28
N ALA A 59 -8.28 14.39 -27.21
CA ALA A 59 -8.45 14.80 -28.61
C ALA A 59 -9.23 16.12 -28.78
N SER A 60 -10.21 16.39 -27.91
CA SER A 60 -11.01 17.61 -27.95
C SER A 60 -10.18 18.88 -27.72
N LEU A 61 -9.10 18.80 -26.93
CA LEU A 61 -8.22 19.95 -26.72
C LEU A 61 -7.54 20.38 -28.02
N TYR A 62 -7.18 19.41 -28.87
CA TYR A 62 -6.57 19.67 -30.17
C TYR A 62 -7.59 20.09 -31.22
N LEU A 63 -8.81 19.54 -31.18
CA LEU A 63 -9.81 19.78 -32.21
C LEU A 63 -10.60 21.08 -32.01
N VAL A 64 -10.99 21.37 -30.76
CA VAL A 64 -11.91 22.49 -30.44
C VAL A 64 -11.35 23.40 -29.35
N GLY A 65 -10.09 23.22 -28.92
CA GLY A 65 -9.46 24.04 -27.88
C GLY A 65 -10.00 23.81 -26.47
N ILE A 66 -11.00 22.94 -26.30
CA ILE A 66 -11.61 22.60 -25.01
C ILE A 66 -11.35 21.13 -24.70
N GLY A 67 -10.76 20.84 -23.54
CA GLY A 67 -10.48 19.46 -23.19
C GLY A 67 -9.76 19.29 -21.86
N LYS A 68 -9.27 18.07 -21.67
CA LYS A 68 -8.60 17.64 -20.44
C LYS A 68 -7.22 17.09 -20.75
N VAL A 69 -6.26 17.44 -19.91
CA VAL A 69 -4.93 16.82 -19.88
C VAL A 69 -4.89 15.89 -18.68
N LYS A 70 -4.61 14.61 -18.92
CA LYS A 70 -4.47 13.60 -17.87
C LYS A 70 -3.00 13.26 -17.70
N THR A 71 -2.49 13.45 -16.50
CA THR A 71 -1.18 12.99 -16.07
C THR A 71 -1.32 11.62 -15.44
N ARG A 72 -0.55 10.66 -15.94
CA ARG A 72 -0.59 9.27 -15.46
C ARG A 72 0.81 8.79 -15.15
N ILE A 73 0.93 7.99 -14.11
CA ILE A 73 2.10 7.13 -13.93
C ILE A 73 1.88 5.86 -14.74
N THR A 74 2.92 5.45 -15.47
CA THR A 74 2.91 4.27 -16.34
C THR A 74 4.06 3.35 -15.97
N LEU A 75 3.75 2.08 -15.71
CA LEU A 75 4.73 1.02 -15.52
C LEU A 75 4.66 0.05 -16.70
N SER A 76 5.82 -0.47 -17.07
CA SER A 76 5.93 -1.54 -18.05
C SER A 76 5.48 -2.88 -17.45
N GLY A 77 4.86 -3.71 -18.27
CA GLY A 77 4.37 -5.02 -17.86
C GLY A 77 2.94 -4.96 -17.30
N PRO A 78 2.11 -5.98 -17.59
CA PRO A 78 0.72 -6.02 -17.15
C PRO A 78 0.56 -6.50 -15.70
N THR A 79 1.59 -7.06 -15.08
CA THR A 79 1.53 -7.69 -13.75
C THR A 79 2.80 -7.44 -12.96
N SER A 80 2.68 -7.30 -11.64
CA SER A 80 3.83 -7.35 -10.72
C SER A 80 4.40 -8.76 -10.65
N SER A 81 5.66 -8.88 -10.24
CA SER A 81 6.32 -10.18 -10.00
C SER A 81 5.85 -10.86 -8.71
N VAL A 82 5.25 -10.11 -7.77
CA VAL A 82 4.70 -10.66 -6.52
C VAL A 82 3.18 -10.67 -6.58
N THR A 83 2.59 -11.80 -6.23
CA THR A 83 1.14 -12.04 -6.24
C THR A 83 0.67 -12.48 -4.86
N VAL A 84 -0.41 -11.87 -4.39
CA VAL A 84 -1.11 -12.22 -3.17
C VAL A 84 -2.39 -12.99 -3.55
N PRO A 85 -2.72 -14.09 -2.86
CA PRO A 85 -3.99 -14.78 -3.07
C PRO A 85 -5.18 -13.87 -2.77
N ALA A 86 -6.16 -13.84 -3.67
CA ALA A 86 -7.41 -13.11 -3.47
C ALA A 86 -8.19 -13.65 -2.25
N GLY A 87 -8.99 -12.76 -1.65
CA GLY A 87 -9.81 -13.10 -0.47
C GLY A 87 -9.04 -13.21 0.84
N LYS A 88 -7.73 -12.93 0.85
CA LYS A 88 -6.92 -12.78 2.06
C LYS A 88 -6.55 -11.33 2.32
N ASP A 89 -6.36 -10.99 3.58
CA ASP A 89 -5.84 -9.69 3.98
C ASP A 89 -4.39 -9.54 3.51
N VAL A 90 -4.08 -8.38 2.94
CA VAL A 90 -2.70 -8.04 2.56
C VAL A 90 -2.02 -7.41 3.77
N ARG A 91 -0.95 -8.04 4.24
CA ARG A 91 -0.19 -7.60 5.41
C ARG A 91 1.19 -7.14 5.00
N LEU A 92 1.55 -5.91 5.33
CA LEU A 92 2.80 -5.28 4.90
C LEU A 92 3.59 -4.74 6.09
N ILE A 93 4.92 -4.77 5.99
CA ILE A 93 5.80 -3.95 6.81
C ILE A 93 6.47 -2.93 5.90
N ILE A 94 6.21 -1.65 6.14
CA ILE A 94 6.78 -0.53 5.38
C ILE A 94 7.78 0.20 6.26
N LYS A 95 9.04 0.25 5.83
CA LYS A 95 10.08 1.01 6.51
C LYS A 95 9.98 2.48 6.14
N ALA A 96 10.00 3.35 7.16
CA ALA A 96 10.02 4.79 7.01
C ALA A 96 11.21 5.39 7.76
N ALA A 97 11.31 6.73 7.79
CA ALA A 97 12.30 7.44 8.60
C ALA A 97 12.06 7.24 10.11
N ASN A 98 10.80 7.27 10.54
CA ASN A 98 10.35 7.02 11.90
C ASN A 98 8.95 6.39 11.90
N ASN A 99 8.46 5.95 13.06
CA ASN A 99 7.10 5.43 13.24
C ASN A 99 6.18 6.34 14.09
N SER A 100 6.48 7.64 14.16
CA SER A 100 5.72 8.64 14.93
C SER A 100 4.76 9.47 14.08
N THR A 101 4.98 9.52 12.76
CA THR A 101 4.10 10.24 11.83
C THR A 101 2.86 9.41 11.51
N ASP A 102 1.75 10.07 11.19
CA ASP A 102 0.57 9.39 10.68
C ASP A 102 0.89 8.70 9.34
N PRO A 103 0.78 7.37 9.21
CA PRO A 103 1.06 6.66 7.97
C PRO A 103 0.17 7.11 6.80
N GLU A 104 -1.06 7.55 7.03
CA GLU A 104 -1.93 8.01 5.94
C GLU A 104 -1.46 9.31 5.29
N SER A 105 -0.63 10.10 5.99
CA SER A 105 -0.11 11.37 5.47
C SER A 105 0.92 11.22 4.36
N PHE A 106 1.60 10.06 4.29
CA PHE A 106 2.70 9.85 3.33
C PHE A 106 2.64 8.49 2.62
N ILE A 107 1.92 7.49 3.14
CA ILE A 107 1.78 6.19 2.48
C ILE A 107 0.52 6.22 1.63
N ASN A 108 0.70 6.15 0.30
CA ASN A 108 -0.41 6.02 -0.63
C ASN A 108 -0.38 4.65 -1.30
N ILE A 109 -1.45 3.88 -1.10
CA ILE A 109 -1.69 2.59 -1.74
C ILE A 109 -2.82 2.77 -2.73
N PHE A 110 -2.60 2.41 -3.99
CA PHE A 110 -3.53 2.73 -5.07
C PHE A 110 -3.65 1.60 -6.10
N PRO A 111 -4.81 1.47 -6.77
CA PRO A 111 -4.98 0.50 -7.85
C PRO A 111 -4.37 1.00 -9.15
N PHE A 112 -3.87 0.07 -9.96
CA PHE A 112 -3.51 0.30 -11.35
C PHE A 112 -4.62 -0.16 -12.29
N GLU A 113 -4.79 0.57 -13.39
CA GLU A 113 -5.50 0.11 -14.58
C GLU A 113 -4.52 -0.61 -15.52
N VAL A 114 -4.75 -1.89 -15.77
CA VAL A 114 -3.99 -2.65 -16.77
C VAL A 114 -4.49 -2.29 -18.17
N LYS A 115 -3.59 -1.82 -19.04
CA LYS A 115 -3.90 -1.49 -20.44
C LYS A 115 -2.86 -2.08 -21.37
N GLY A 116 -3.20 -3.22 -21.98
CA GLY A 116 -2.31 -3.95 -22.86
C GLY A 116 -1.08 -4.43 -22.10
N LYS A 117 0.11 -3.93 -22.46
CA LYS A 117 1.39 -4.29 -21.84
C LYS A 117 1.86 -3.33 -20.75
N GLU A 118 0.98 -2.46 -20.26
CA GLU A 118 1.31 -1.44 -19.26
C GLU A 118 0.29 -1.42 -18.12
N ARG A 119 0.72 -0.94 -16.97
CA ARG A 119 -0.13 -0.59 -15.82
C ARG A 119 -0.11 0.92 -15.63
N ARG A 120 -1.27 1.54 -15.42
CA ARG A 120 -1.43 3.00 -15.38
C ARG A 120 -2.24 3.46 -14.19
N ALA A 121 -1.81 4.53 -13.54
CA ALA A 121 -2.56 5.18 -12.47
C ALA A 121 -2.65 6.68 -12.75
N GLN A 122 -3.82 7.29 -12.58
CA GLN A 122 -4.03 8.71 -12.87
C GLN A 122 -3.50 9.56 -11.71
N LEU A 123 -2.50 10.39 -11.95
CA LEU A 123 -1.90 11.24 -10.93
C LEU A 123 -2.61 12.59 -10.83
N ALA A 124 -2.96 13.17 -11.97
CA ALA A 124 -3.59 14.48 -12.04
C ALA A 124 -4.44 14.64 -13.31
N GLU A 125 -5.36 15.59 -13.26
CA GLU A 125 -6.20 16.00 -14.39
C GLU A 125 -6.38 17.52 -14.37
N ALA A 126 -6.04 18.18 -15.47
CA ALA A 126 -6.34 19.59 -15.68
C ALA A 126 -7.35 19.72 -16.82
N GLY A 127 -8.39 20.53 -16.63
CA GLY A 127 -9.39 20.81 -17.66
C GLY A 127 -9.35 22.28 -18.05
N THR A 128 -9.63 22.60 -19.31
CA THR A 128 -9.71 23.99 -19.78
C THR A 128 -10.84 24.78 -19.11
N LEU A 129 -11.89 24.09 -18.68
CA LEU A 129 -13.07 24.65 -17.99
C LEU A 129 -13.31 24.01 -16.62
N SER A 130 -12.30 23.36 -16.04
CA SER A 130 -12.45 22.64 -14.77
C SER A 130 -11.23 22.85 -13.89
N ALA A 131 -11.45 22.87 -12.58
CA ALA A 131 -10.35 22.94 -11.62
C ALA A 131 -9.36 21.79 -11.83
N THR A 132 -8.08 22.08 -11.62
CA THR A 132 -7.03 21.07 -11.64
C THR A 132 -7.21 20.13 -10.47
N LYS A 133 -7.32 18.83 -10.74
CA LYS A 133 -7.31 17.76 -9.74
C LYS A 133 -5.90 17.21 -9.63
N THR A 134 -5.34 17.28 -8.43
CA THR A 134 -4.05 16.66 -8.08
C THR A 134 -4.28 15.46 -7.17
N ASN A 135 -3.30 14.57 -7.06
CA ASN A 135 -3.36 13.37 -6.21
C ASN A 135 -4.54 12.43 -6.52
N SER A 136 -4.86 12.24 -7.80
CA SER A 136 -6.01 11.45 -8.26
C SER A 136 -5.76 9.94 -8.33
N LEU A 137 -4.75 9.43 -7.61
CA LEU A 137 -4.26 8.05 -7.72
C LEU A 137 -5.29 7.01 -7.30
N GLY A 138 -6.32 7.40 -6.55
CA GLY A 138 -7.29 6.50 -5.94
C GLY A 138 -6.67 5.83 -4.72
N GLN A 139 -7.11 6.19 -3.52
CA GLN A 139 -6.52 5.67 -2.28
C GLN A 139 -7.28 4.44 -1.80
N ILE A 140 -6.55 3.36 -1.53
CA ILE A 140 -7.05 2.17 -0.84
C ILE A 140 -6.91 2.41 0.66
N SER A 141 -8.01 2.29 1.39
CA SER A 141 -7.99 2.38 2.85
C SER A 141 -7.24 1.20 3.46
N PHE A 142 -6.49 1.47 4.52
CA PHE A 142 -5.72 0.48 5.24
C PHE A 142 -5.72 0.75 6.74
N LYS A 143 -5.50 -0.28 7.55
CA LYS A 143 -5.23 -0.14 8.97
C LYS A 143 -3.73 -0.17 9.19
N ALA A 144 -3.22 0.72 10.04
CA ALA A 144 -1.79 0.77 10.35
C ALA A 144 -1.53 0.78 11.85
N LYS A 145 -0.43 0.14 12.25
CA LYS A 145 0.11 0.20 13.62
C LYS A 145 1.62 0.38 13.58
N LYS A 146 2.18 0.98 14.62
CA LYS A 146 3.64 1.08 14.78
C LYS A 146 4.25 -0.32 14.80
N TYR A 147 5.34 -0.48 14.08
CA TYR A 147 6.10 -1.71 14.03
C TYR A 147 7.55 -1.43 14.43
N ARG A 148 7.98 -2.04 15.53
CA ARG A 148 9.35 -1.95 16.06
C ARG A 148 9.83 -0.49 16.16
N GLN A 149 10.96 -0.14 15.53
CA GLN A 149 11.61 1.15 15.76
C GLN A 149 11.19 2.20 14.73
N SER A 150 11.02 1.83 13.47
CA SER A 150 10.88 2.82 12.38
C SER A 150 10.09 2.31 11.19
N SER A 151 9.20 1.35 11.43
CA SER A 151 8.32 0.78 10.42
C SER A 151 6.86 0.85 10.84
N TYR A 152 5.99 0.65 9.87
CA TYR A 152 4.55 0.50 10.08
C TYR A 152 4.12 -0.89 9.62
N TYR A 153 3.28 -1.54 10.42
CA TYR A 153 2.57 -2.75 10.01
C TYR A 153 1.22 -2.34 9.46
N ILE A 154 0.97 -2.66 8.19
CA ILE A 154 -0.23 -2.28 7.46
C ILE A 154 -1.06 -3.53 7.15
N VAL A 155 -2.37 -3.42 7.31
CA VAL A 155 -3.35 -4.43 6.91
C VAL A 155 -4.35 -3.81 5.95
N ILE A 156 -4.51 -4.45 4.80
CA ILE A 156 -5.52 -4.10 3.80
C ILE A 156 -6.51 -5.26 3.75
N GLU A 157 -7.75 -4.98 4.11
CA GLU A 157 -8.83 -5.95 4.18
C GLU A 157 -9.66 -5.92 2.89
N ASN A 158 -10.21 -7.05 2.47
CA ASN A 158 -11.14 -7.16 1.34
C ASN A 158 -10.61 -6.56 0.02
N LEU A 159 -9.30 -6.66 -0.21
CA LEU A 159 -8.70 -6.16 -1.44
C LEU A 159 -9.17 -7.01 -2.64
N LYS A 160 -9.74 -6.35 -3.64
CA LYS A 160 -10.23 -7.01 -4.85
C LYS A 160 -9.06 -7.56 -5.68
N PRO A 161 -9.29 -8.54 -6.58
CA PRO A 161 -8.29 -8.92 -7.56
C PRO A 161 -7.88 -7.72 -8.44
N GLY A 162 -6.58 -7.54 -8.66
CA GLY A 162 -6.06 -6.39 -9.38
C GLY A 162 -4.56 -6.16 -9.21
N GLU A 163 -4.09 -5.04 -9.78
CA GLU A 163 -2.71 -4.59 -9.69
C GLU A 163 -2.62 -3.36 -8.78
N TYR A 164 -1.61 -3.32 -7.91
CA TYR A 164 -1.51 -2.30 -6.87
C TYR A 164 -0.12 -1.67 -6.82
N GLY A 165 -0.11 -0.38 -6.51
CA GLY A 165 1.08 0.42 -6.29
C GLY A 165 1.10 0.99 -4.88
N ILE A 166 2.30 1.11 -4.33
CA ILE A 166 2.60 1.81 -3.08
C ILE A 166 3.61 2.90 -3.42
N SER A 167 3.25 4.15 -3.18
CA SER A 167 4.16 5.28 -3.21
C SER A 167 4.29 5.86 -1.82
N LEU A 168 5.51 6.21 -1.45
CA LEU A 168 5.81 6.93 -0.22
C LEU A 168 6.06 8.38 -0.60
N GLY A 169 5.26 9.28 -0.05
CA GLY A 169 5.49 10.71 -0.12
C GLY A 169 6.74 11.04 0.67
N ASP A 170 7.60 11.85 0.08
CA ASP A 170 8.68 12.49 0.83
C ASP A 170 8.08 13.74 1.49
N PRO A 171 7.98 13.82 2.83
CA PRO A 171 7.49 15.02 3.50
C PRO A 171 8.39 16.23 3.24
N ASP A 172 9.66 16.02 2.89
CA ASP A 172 10.68 17.08 2.80
C ASP A 172 11.30 17.26 1.40
N LYS A 173 10.94 16.45 0.39
CA LYS A 173 11.47 16.64 -0.98
C LYS A 173 10.39 16.58 -2.06
N ARG A 174 10.40 17.60 -2.92
CA ARG A 174 9.77 17.53 -4.24
C ARG A 174 10.60 16.57 -5.09
N ASN A 175 10.03 15.47 -5.55
CA ASN A 175 10.72 14.49 -6.39
C ASN A 175 11.22 15.15 -7.69
N GLU A 176 12.54 15.36 -7.82
CA GLU A 176 13.19 16.08 -8.92
C GLU A 176 13.59 15.21 -10.14
N LYS A 177 13.16 13.95 -10.20
CA LYS A 177 13.29 13.10 -11.40
C LYS A 177 11.92 12.59 -11.81
N ASN A 178 11.59 12.69 -13.10
CA ASN A 178 10.34 12.19 -13.72
C ASN A 178 10.09 10.67 -13.58
N ASP A 179 10.95 9.97 -12.84
CA ASP A 179 10.91 8.54 -12.54
C ASP A 179 10.51 8.35 -11.08
N MET A 180 9.24 8.10 -10.85
CA MET A 180 8.72 7.81 -9.51
C MET A 180 8.94 6.33 -9.20
N LYS A 181 9.62 6.03 -8.10
CA LYS A 181 9.76 4.64 -7.65
C LYS A 181 8.49 4.17 -6.98
N ILE A 182 7.88 3.12 -7.52
CA ILE A 182 6.65 2.54 -7.00
C ILE A 182 6.92 1.10 -6.60
N THR A 183 6.53 0.76 -5.38
CA THR A 183 6.49 -0.64 -4.96
C THR A 183 5.22 -1.28 -5.47
N THR A 184 5.31 -2.48 -6.04
CA THR A 184 4.16 -3.12 -6.70
C THR A 184 3.87 -4.49 -6.13
N PHE A 185 2.59 -4.87 -6.21
CA PHE A 185 2.13 -6.24 -6.00
C PHE A 185 0.81 -6.44 -6.76
N SER A 186 0.42 -7.70 -6.94
CA SER A 186 -0.85 -8.07 -7.55
C SER A 186 -1.69 -8.92 -6.59
N VAL A 187 -3.00 -8.93 -6.79
CA VAL A 187 -3.93 -9.80 -6.07
C VAL A 187 -4.68 -10.65 -7.10
N LYS A 188 -4.63 -11.97 -6.95
CA LYS A 188 -5.22 -12.93 -7.88
C LYS A 188 -5.89 -14.09 -7.17
#